data_AF-A0A2H6B7L4-F1
#
_entry.id   AF-A0A2H6B7L4-F1
#
_cell.length_a   1.000
_cell.length_b   1.000
_cell.length_c   1.000
_cell.angle_alpha   90.00
_cell.angle_beta   90.00
_cell.angle_gamma   90.00
#
_symmetry.space_group_name_H-M   'P 1'
#
loop_
_entity.id
_entity.type
_entity.pdbx_description
1 polymer ?
#
loop_
_entity_poly.entity_id
_entity_poly.type
_entity_poly.pdbx_seq_one_letter_code
_entity_poly.pdbx_strand_id
1 'polypeptide(L)'
;MASLGWRLRSRWEIGGAVAVAEAAAARLGMTSIVLFDRPLASDDRRRGPATSEVGSEDTLRDGDVVFAPLGSDDAASYAELRPFQGANELARRLAAGSIGIGAWRGGELVGAAWWHPGEAWIPELGIRIPLPPGWVYAYDAYTRRDQRGRGIARGRALASFALLARAGYRHGLCYVLAHNRSSLRVVTSVGWRVLARARAATLGERTVVLWTAPKQPPRLARYRRVGGCWPRPRSEDRDRGSGSEVLARLASVRSAARA
;
A
#
# COMPACT_ATOMS: atom_id res chain seq x y z
N MET A 1 2.74 -61.85 -23.31
CA MET A 1 1.90 -61.65 -22.11
C MET A 1 2.43 -60.43 -21.36
N ALA A 2 1.52 -59.55 -20.92
CA ALA A 2 1.68 -58.34 -20.07
C ALA A 2 2.49 -57.18 -20.71
N SER A 3 1.88 -56.29 -21.49
CA SER A 3 0.93 -55.19 -21.17
C SER A 3 1.63 -53.93 -20.59
N LEU A 4 1.82 -52.88 -21.39
CA LEU A 4 0.89 -51.75 -21.56
C LEU A 4 0.69 -50.87 -20.30
N GLY A 5 1.76 -50.50 -19.59
CA GLY A 5 1.70 -49.63 -18.38
C GLY A 5 1.97 -48.13 -18.59
N TRP A 6 2.15 -47.65 -19.82
CA TRP A 6 2.55 -46.24 -20.11
C TRP A 6 1.36 -45.33 -20.50
N ARG A 7 0.14 -45.85 -20.67
CA ARG A 7 -1.04 -45.07 -21.03
C ARG A 7 -2.06 -45.03 -19.90
N LEU A 8 -1.78 -44.25 -18.86
CA LEU A 8 -2.79 -43.66 -17.96
C LEU A 8 -2.33 -42.29 -17.43
N ARG A 9 -1.56 -41.55 -18.26
CA ARG A 9 -1.60 -40.08 -18.23
C ARG A 9 -2.97 -39.66 -18.78
N SER A 10 -3.55 -38.63 -18.17
CA SER A 10 -4.79 -37.94 -18.57
C SER A 10 -6.12 -38.65 -18.26
N ARG A 11 -6.58 -38.51 -17.02
CA ARG A 11 -7.95 -38.09 -16.63
C ARG A 11 -7.97 -38.01 -15.11
N TRP A 12 -8.44 -36.89 -14.54
CA TRP A 12 -8.50 -36.55 -13.10
C TRP A 12 -7.32 -35.78 -12.46
N GLU A 13 -6.68 -34.84 -13.17
CA GLU A 13 -6.06 -33.69 -12.47
C GLU A 13 -7.08 -32.54 -12.37
N ILE A 14 -8.10 -32.72 -11.53
CA ILE A 14 -8.94 -31.60 -11.11
C ILE A 14 -8.16 -30.83 -10.03
N GLY A 15 -7.25 -29.96 -10.47
CA GLY A 15 -6.78 -28.78 -9.74
C GLY A 15 -5.88 -28.94 -8.50
N GLY A 16 -5.51 -30.14 -8.05
CA GLY A 16 -4.59 -30.33 -6.91
C GLY A 16 -5.04 -29.69 -5.59
N ALA A 17 -4.24 -29.85 -4.53
CA ALA A 17 -4.59 -29.34 -3.19
C ALA A 17 -4.84 -27.82 -3.16
N VAL A 18 -4.20 -27.09 -4.07
CA VAL A 18 -4.39 -25.64 -4.21
C VAL A 18 -5.79 -25.32 -4.73
N ALA A 19 -6.28 -25.92 -5.83
CA ALA A 19 -7.63 -25.61 -6.33
C ALA A 19 -8.74 -26.07 -5.37
N VAL A 20 -8.52 -27.16 -4.63
CA VAL A 20 -9.45 -27.59 -3.57
C VAL A 20 -9.52 -26.54 -2.46
N ALA A 21 -8.37 -26.04 -1.99
CA ALA A 21 -8.31 -24.94 -1.03
C ALA A 21 -8.93 -23.65 -1.61
N GLU A 22 -8.75 -23.38 -2.90
CA GLU A 22 -9.33 -22.22 -3.55
C GLU A 22 -10.86 -22.30 -3.68
N ALA A 23 -11.40 -23.47 -3.99
CA ALA A 23 -12.85 -23.71 -4.09
C ALA A 23 -13.52 -23.70 -2.71
N ALA A 24 -12.87 -24.28 -1.69
CA ALA A 24 -13.33 -24.23 -0.30
C ALA A 24 -13.35 -22.78 0.22
N ALA A 25 -12.29 -22.01 -0.03
CA ALA A 25 -12.22 -20.60 0.36
C ALA A 25 -13.33 -19.74 -0.28
N ALA A 26 -13.66 -19.99 -1.55
CA ALA A 26 -14.76 -19.31 -2.23
C ALA A 26 -16.12 -19.65 -1.61
N ARG A 27 -16.35 -20.93 -1.26
CA ARG A 27 -17.57 -21.38 -0.59
C ARG A 27 -17.74 -20.82 0.83
N LEU A 28 -16.63 -20.57 1.54
CA LEU A 28 -16.62 -20.01 2.89
C LEU A 28 -16.69 -18.47 2.93
N GLY A 29 -16.84 -17.81 1.77
CA GLY A 29 -16.89 -16.34 1.71
C GLY A 29 -15.59 -15.66 2.12
N MET A 30 -14.44 -16.32 1.95
CA MET A 30 -13.15 -15.76 2.36
C MET A 30 -12.79 -14.48 1.58
N THR A 31 -12.40 -13.44 2.30
CA THR A 31 -11.82 -12.23 1.71
C THR A 31 -10.45 -12.55 1.12
N SER A 32 -10.26 -12.20 -0.15
CA SER A 32 -9.02 -12.42 -0.88
C SER A 32 -8.26 -11.11 -1.05
N ILE A 33 -6.96 -11.13 -0.72
CA ILE A 33 -6.06 -10.00 -0.87
C ILE A 33 -4.80 -10.40 -1.63
N VAL A 34 -4.16 -9.39 -2.23
CA VAL A 34 -2.84 -9.51 -2.87
C VAL A 34 -1.91 -8.52 -2.18
N LEU A 35 -0.81 -9.02 -1.60
CA LEU A 35 0.25 -8.19 -1.05
C LEU A 35 1.27 -7.90 -2.14
N PHE A 36 1.78 -6.68 -2.14
CA PHE A 36 2.80 -6.22 -3.06
C PHE A 36 3.97 -5.58 -2.34
N ASP A 37 5.15 -5.72 -2.93
CA ASP A 37 6.35 -5.00 -2.54
C ASP A 37 6.90 -4.15 -3.70
N ARG A 38 7.67 -3.12 -3.37
CA ARG A 38 8.39 -2.31 -4.35
C ARG A 38 9.60 -1.61 -3.73
N PRO A 39 10.80 -1.69 -4.33
CA PRO A 39 11.88 -0.76 -4.03
C PRO A 39 11.51 0.68 -4.45
N LEU A 40 11.62 1.64 -3.54
CA LEU A 40 11.28 3.04 -3.79
C LEU A 40 12.36 3.76 -4.63
N ALA A 41 13.62 3.36 -4.47
CA ALA A 41 14.76 3.89 -5.20
C ALA A 41 14.97 3.24 -6.59
N SER A 42 13.90 2.73 -7.22
CA SER A 42 14.04 2.17 -8.57
C SER A 42 14.28 3.29 -9.59
N ASP A 43 15.12 3.00 -10.58
CA ASP A 43 15.64 3.86 -11.65
C ASP A 43 14.52 4.32 -12.63
N ASP A 44 13.45 4.90 -12.10
CA ASP A 44 12.22 5.25 -12.81
C ASP A 44 12.34 6.57 -13.59
N ARG A 45 13.58 6.99 -13.89
CA ARG A 45 13.90 8.15 -14.74
C ARG A 45 13.17 8.12 -16.09
N ARG A 46 12.67 6.95 -16.52
CA ARG A 46 11.93 6.76 -17.78
C ARG A 46 10.40 6.77 -17.65
N ARG A 47 9.81 6.76 -16.45
CA ARG A 47 8.34 6.59 -16.27
C ARG A 47 7.68 7.53 -15.27
N GLY A 48 8.46 8.34 -14.55
CA GLY A 48 7.96 9.41 -13.69
C GLY A 48 7.15 10.47 -14.45
N PRO A 49 6.37 11.30 -13.74
CA PRO A 49 5.80 12.50 -14.35
C PRO A 49 6.93 13.32 -14.99
N ALA A 50 6.66 13.88 -16.18
CA ALA A 50 7.63 14.67 -16.91
C ALA A 50 8.18 15.76 -15.97
N THR A 51 9.45 15.67 -15.63
CA THR A 51 10.16 16.69 -14.85
C THR A 51 10.25 17.95 -15.69
N SER A 52 9.23 18.79 -15.60
CA SER A 52 9.27 20.17 -16.05
C SER A 52 8.75 21.01 -14.89
N GLU A 53 9.68 21.80 -14.35
CA GLU A 53 9.57 22.75 -13.25
C GLU A 53 9.60 22.15 -11.83
N VAL A 54 10.83 22.14 -11.29
CA VAL A 54 11.14 21.91 -9.87
C VAL A 54 10.58 23.08 -9.06
N GLY A 55 9.29 23.04 -8.72
CA GLY A 55 8.73 23.88 -7.68
C GLY A 55 9.06 23.26 -6.32
N SER A 56 10.04 23.80 -5.60
CA SER A 56 10.58 23.34 -4.30
C SER A 56 10.94 21.84 -4.19
N GLU A 57 11.86 21.48 -3.30
CA GLU A 57 12.42 20.11 -3.26
C GLU A 57 11.38 19.00 -2.93
N ASP A 58 10.19 19.36 -2.43
CA ASP A 58 9.19 18.40 -1.92
C ASP A 58 7.82 18.46 -2.62
N THR A 59 7.75 19.09 -3.79
CA THR A 59 6.56 19.07 -4.64
C THR A 59 6.90 18.48 -6.01
N LEU A 60 5.97 17.70 -6.59
CA LEU A 60 6.10 17.16 -7.94
C LEU A 60 4.87 17.53 -8.77
N ARG A 61 5.06 17.86 -10.05
CA ARG A 61 3.96 18.25 -10.96
C ARG A 61 3.83 17.28 -12.13
N ASP A 62 2.61 17.07 -12.60
CA ASP A 62 2.26 16.35 -13.82
C ASP A 62 1.10 17.06 -14.51
N GLY A 63 1.40 17.87 -15.53
CA GLY A 63 0.41 18.77 -16.13
C GLY A 63 -0.14 19.77 -15.11
N ASP A 64 -1.47 19.77 -14.93
CA ASP A 64 -2.18 20.65 -14.00
C ASP A 64 -2.36 20.06 -12.59
N VAL A 65 -1.73 18.92 -12.31
CA VAL A 65 -1.80 18.23 -11.02
C VAL A 65 -0.50 18.38 -10.25
N VAL A 66 -0.61 18.79 -8.99
CA VAL A 66 0.48 18.97 -8.04
C VAL A 66 0.42 17.88 -6.97
N PHE A 67 1.53 17.21 -6.69
CA PHE A 67 1.64 16.18 -5.65
C PHE A 67 2.55 16.67 -4.54
N ALA A 68 2.04 16.68 -3.31
CA ALA A 68 2.76 17.21 -2.15
C ALA A 68 2.36 16.46 -0.86
N PRO A 69 3.22 16.45 0.16
CA PRO A 69 2.87 15.98 1.49
C PRO A 69 1.69 16.75 2.09
N LEU A 70 0.81 16.03 2.79
CA LEU A 70 -0.26 16.61 3.59
C LEU A 70 0.28 17.00 4.98
N GLY A 71 -0.16 18.15 5.49
CA GLY A 71 0.09 18.56 6.87
C GLY A 71 -1.19 19.06 7.54
N SER A 72 -1.07 19.53 8.79
CA SER A 72 -2.20 19.97 9.62
C SER A 72 -3.11 20.97 8.92
N ASP A 73 -2.53 21.90 8.16
CA ASP A 73 -3.27 22.99 7.52
C ASP A 73 -4.06 22.53 6.28
N ASP A 74 -3.98 21.25 5.90
CA ASP A 74 -4.79 20.67 4.83
C ASP A 74 -6.07 20.01 5.37
N ALA A 75 -6.36 20.16 6.67
CA ALA A 75 -7.50 19.52 7.33
C ALA A 75 -8.85 19.83 6.64
N ALA A 76 -9.07 21.07 6.21
CA ALA A 76 -10.28 21.48 5.51
C ALA A 76 -10.40 20.77 4.15
N SER A 77 -9.36 20.85 3.31
CA SER A 77 -9.34 20.18 1.99
C SER A 77 -9.43 18.65 2.11
N TYR A 78 -8.84 18.06 3.16
CA TYR A 78 -8.98 16.63 3.43
C TYR A 78 -10.40 16.24 3.83
N ALA A 79 -11.08 17.07 4.65
CA ALA A 79 -12.46 16.86 5.01
C ALA A 79 -13.39 16.94 3.78
N GLU A 80 -13.13 17.84 2.84
CA GLU A 80 -13.85 17.90 1.57
C GLU A 80 -13.62 16.66 0.69
N LEU A 81 -12.37 16.17 0.62
CA LEU A 81 -12.05 14.94 -0.11
C LEU A 81 -12.71 13.70 0.53
N ARG A 82 -12.79 13.65 1.86
CA ARG A 82 -13.25 12.51 2.67
C ARG A 82 -14.31 12.95 3.71
N PRO A 83 -15.51 13.36 3.28
CA PRO A 83 -16.52 13.96 4.18
C PRO A 83 -16.95 13.03 5.32
N PHE A 84 -16.93 11.71 5.09
CA PHE A 84 -17.30 10.71 6.11
C PHE A 84 -16.17 10.33 7.08
N GLN A 85 -14.92 10.75 6.82
CA GLN A 85 -13.80 10.55 7.75
C GLN A 85 -13.58 11.78 8.64
N GLY A 86 -13.90 12.98 8.12
CA GLY A 86 -13.81 14.24 8.85
C GLY A 86 -12.38 14.76 9.03
N ALA A 87 -12.26 16.05 9.37
CA ALA A 87 -10.99 16.75 9.59
C ALA A 87 -10.10 16.09 10.68
N ASN A 88 -10.72 15.51 11.70
CA ASN A 88 -10.02 14.87 12.81
C ASN A 88 -9.21 13.64 12.39
N GLU A 89 -9.56 12.99 11.27
CA GLU A 89 -8.83 11.82 10.79
C GLU A 89 -7.44 12.19 10.24
N LEU A 90 -7.31 13.34 9.58
CA LEU A 90 -6.00 13.83 9.12
C LEU A 90 -5.08 14.06 10.32
N ALA A 91 -5.56 14.80 11.32
CA ALA A 91 -4.79 15.08 12.53
C ALA A 91 -4.38 13.80 13.26
N ARG A 92 -5.31 12.84 13.39
CA ARG A 92 -5.05 11.52 14.01
C ARG A 92 -3.95 10.75 13.29
N ARG A 93 -3.99 10.69 11.95
CA ARG A 93 -3.00 9.96 11.16
C ARG A 93 -1.62 10.60 11.22
N LEU A 94 -1.55 11.92 11.15
CA LEU A 94 -0.30 12.67 11.30
C LEU A 94 0.28 12.46 12.71
N ALA A 95 -0.54 12.56 13.76
CA ALA A 95 -0.12 12.31 15.14
C ALA A 95 0.36 10.86 15.36
N ALA A 96 -0.20 9.90 14.62
CA ALA A 96 0.27 8.52 14.62
C ALA A 96 1.56 8.30 13.80
N GLY A 97 2.15 9.34 13.19
CA GLY A 97 3.37 9.24 12.39
C GLY A 97 3.15 8.76 10.96
N SER A 98 1.91 8.80 10.47
CA SER A 98 1.59 8.47 9.08
C SER A 98 1.89 9.66 8.16
N ILE A 99 2.34 9.36 6.96
CA ILE A 99 2.71 10.33 5.93
C ILE A 99 1.59 10.33 4.87
N GLY A 100 0.88 11.45 4.76
CA GLY A 100 -0.12 11.64 3.71
C GLY A 100 0.51 12.30 2.49
N ILE A 101 0.23 11.79 1.29
CA ILE A 101 0.59 12.46 0.03
C ILE A 101 -0.69 12.81 -0.71
N GLY A 102 -0.87 14.10 -0.97
CA GLY A 102 -2.00 14.68 -1.69
C GLY A 102 -1.76 14.80 -3.20
N ALA A 103 -2.85 14.87 -3.95
CA ALA A 103 -2.89 15.30 -5.34
C ALA A 103 -3.85 16.48 -5.43
N TRP A 104 -3.34 17.61 -5.90
CA TRP A 104 -4.01 18.90 -5.95
C TRP A 104 -4.20 19.34 -7.39
N ARG A 105 -5.36 19.90 -7.73
CA ARG A 105 -5.67 20.38 -9.06
C ARG A 105 -6.50 21.65 -8.95
N GLY A 106 -5.99 22.78 -9.44
CA GLY A 106 -6.66 24.07 -9.29
C GLY A 106 -6.92 24.46 -7.83
N GLY A 107 -5.98 24.16 -6.93
CA GLY A 107 -6.12 24.42 -5.48
C GLY A 107 -6.97 23.40 -4.70
N GLU A 108 -7.69 22.52 -5.39
CA GLU A 108 -8.53 21.51 -4.73
C GLU A 108 -7.78 20.19 -4.50
N LEU A 109 -7.95 19.58 -3.33
CA LEU A 109 -7.45 18.24 -3.06
C LEU A 109 -8.34 17.20 -3.76
N VAL A 110 -7.82 16.59 -4.82
CA VAL A 110 -8.56 15.63 -5.67
C VAL A 110 -8.18 14.16 -5.39
N GLY A 111 -7.17 13.92 -4.57
CA GLY A 111 -6.83 12.58 -4.11
C GLY A 111 -5.79 12.57 -3.00
N ALA A 112 -5.75 11.50 -2.23
CA ALA A 112 -4.76 11.28 -1.18
C ALA A 112 -4.39 9.80 -1.09
N ALA A 113 -3.19 9.50 -0.61
CA ALA A 113 -2.79 8.17 -0.16
C ALA A 113 -1.94 8.31 1.09
N TRP A 114 -1.97 7.28 1.93
CA TRP A 114 -1.29 7.28 3.21
C TRP A 114 -0.21 6.23 3.27
N TRP A 115 0.80 6.53 4.06
CA TRP A 115 2.01 5.74 4.21
C TRP A 115 2.34 5.64 5.69
N HIS A 116 2.63 4.45 6.21
CA HIS A 116 2.94 4.25 7.62
C HIS A 116 4.26 3.47 7.78
N PRO A 117 5.26 4.01 8.48
CA PRO A 117 6.48 3.27 8.80
C PRO A 117 6.24 2.29 9.97
N GLY A 118 7.13 1.32 10.14
CA GLY A 118 7.16 0.45 11.33
C GLY A 118 6.12 -0.68 11.35
N GLU A 119 4.91 -0.46 10.86
CA GLU A 119 3.90 -1.53 10.73
C GLU A 119 2.95 -1.37 9.54
N ALA A 120 2.38 -2.51 9.12
CA ALA A 120 1.29 -2.57 8.16
C ALA A 120 0.05 -3.20 8.81
N TRP A 121 -1.03 -2.44 8.95
CA TRP A 121 -2.33 -2.95 9.39
C TRP A 121 -3.18 -3.39 8.21
N ILE A 122 -3.58 -4.67 8.16
CA ILE A 122 -4.46 -5.24 7.14
C ILE A 122 -5.80 -5.59 7.80
N PRO A 123 -6.80 -4.69 7.73
CA PRO A 123 -8.05 -4.84 8.47
C PRO A 123 -8.85 -6.07 8.08
N GLU A 124 -8.85 -6.46 6.81
CA GLU A 124 -9.62 -7.61 6.31
C GLU A 124 -9.06 -8.95 6.75
N LEU A 125 -7.83 -8.98 7.23
CA LEU A 125 -7.23 -10.14 7.87
C LEU A 125 -7.17 -9.97 9.40
N GLY A 126 -7.41 -8.77 9.92
CA GLY A 126 -7.21 -8.45 11.33
C GLY A 126 -5.74 -8.59 11.78
N ILE A 127 -4.76 -8.39 10.88
CA ILE A 127 -3.33 -8.60 11.19
C ILE A 127 -2.51 -7.32 11.07
N ARG A 128 -1.50 -7.20 11.96
CA ARG A 128 -0.39 -6.25 11.85
C ARG A 128 0.86 -6.98 11.38
N ILE A 129 1.60 -6.37 10.46
CA ILE A 129 2.89 -6.87 9.99
C ILE A 129 3.96 -5.85 10.38
N PRO A 130 4.89 -6.19 11.31
CA PRO A 130 6.04 -5.35 11.60
C PRO A 130 6.89 -5.14 10.35
N LEU A 131 7.27 -3.90 10.09
CA LEU A 131 8.08 -3.52 8.95
C LEU A 131 9.55 -3.33 9.36
N PRO A 132 10.51 -3.83 8.55
CA PRO A 132 11.92 -3.53 8.78
C PRO A 132 12.22 -2.02 8.68
N PRO A 133 13.31 -1.53 9.29
CA PRO A 133 13.76 -0.16 9.10
C PRO A 133 13.93 0.22 7.62
N GLY A 134 13.39 1.39 7.26
CA GLY A 134 13.37 1.89 5.87
C GLY A 134 12.26 1.29 5.00
N TRP A 135 11.33 0.51 5.56
CA TRP A 135 10.10 0.10 4.89
C TRP A 135 8.94 1.00 5.28
N VAL A 136 7.98 1.15 4.36
CA VAL A 136 6.77 1.93 4.57
C VAL A 136 5.55 1.24 3.96
N TYR A 137 4.43 1.28 4.65
CA TYR A 137 3.18 0.66 4.25
C TYR A 137 2.24 1.64 3.57
N ALA A 138 1.87 1.39 2.32
CA ALA A 138 0.87 2.18 1.59
C ALA A 138 -0.56 1.69 1.91
N TYR A 139 -1.43 2.60 2.29
CA TYR A 139 -2.83 2.32 2.59
C TYR A 139 -3.75 3.50 2.26
N ASP A 140 -5.05 3.21 2.25
CA ASP A 140 -6.13 4.19 2.07
C ASP A 140 -5.92 5.20 0.91
N ALA A 141 -5.56 4.67 -0.26
CA ALA A 141 -5.40 5.46 -1.47
C ALA A 141 -6.78 5.77 -2.10
N TYR A 142 -7.12 7.05 -2.22
CA TYR A 142 -8.39 7.52 -2.72
C TYR A 142 -8.23 8.64 -3.76
N THR A 143 -9.10 8.64 -4.77
CA THR A 143 -9.23 9.71 -5.76
C THR A 143 -10.70 10.04 -5.91
N ARG A 144 -11.01 11.35 -5.88
CA ARG A 144 -12.36 11.90 -6.04
C ARG A 144 -13.02 11.33 -7.29
N ARG A 145 -14.31 10.98 -7.19
CA ARG A 145 -14.99 10.14 -8.20
C ARG A 145 -14.98 10.76 -9.61
N ASP A 146 -15.23 12.05 -9.71
CA ASP A 146 -15.21 12.89 -10.92
C ASP A 146 -13.82 13.06 -11.56
N GLN A 147 -12.76 12.76 -10.80
CA GLN A 147 -11.37 12.88 -11.21
C GLN A 147 -10.72 11.52 -11.56
N ARG A 148 -11.46 10.41 -11.44
CA ARG A 148 -10.95 9.07 -11.79
C ARG A 148 -10.73 8.92 -13.29
N GLY A 149 -9.84 8.00 -13.67
CA GLY A 149 -9.49 7.73 -15.07
C GLY A 149 -8.52 8.77 -15.69
N ARG A 150 -8.15 9.83 -14.96
CA ARG A 150 -7.27 10.91 -15.44
C ARG A 150 -5.81 10.76 -15.01
N GLY A 151 -5.35 9.54 -14.72
CA GLY A 151 -3.95 9.30 -14.30
C GLY A 151 -3.58 9.74 -12.87
N ILE A 152 -4.42 10.47 -12.14
CA ILE A 152 -4.11 11.03 -10.80
C ILE A 152 -3.58 9.98 -9.81
N ALA A 153 -4.22 8.81 -9.71
CA ALA A 153 -3.77 7.77 -8.79
C ALA A 153 -2.37 7.22 -9.14
N ARG A 154 -2.06 7.14 -10.45
CA ARG A 154 -0.75 6.72 -10.97
C ARG A 154 0.29 7.79 -10.66
N GLY A 155 0.02 9.05 -11.02
CA GLY A 155 0.92 10.20 -10.77
C GLY A 155 1.24 10.34 -9.28
N ARG A 156 0.21 10.29 -8.42
CA ARG A 156 0.40 10.36 -6.95
C ARG A 156 1.25 9.20 -6.43
N ALA A 157 1.05 7.98 -6.92
CA ALA A 157 1.85 6.83 -6.47
C ALA A 157 3.34 7.00 -6.82
N LEU A 158 3.63 7.41 -8.06
CA LEU A 158 5.01 7.69 -8.50
C LEU A 158 5.63 8.85 -7.73
N ALA A 159 4.88 9.94 -7.52
CA ALA A 159 5.31 11.06 -6.70
C ALA A 159 5.59 10.63 -5.25
N SER A 160 4.71 9.81 -4.67
CA SER A 160 4.92 9.27 -3.32
C SER A 160 6.22 8.47 -3.24
N PHE A 161 6.52 7.63 -4.22
CA PHE A 161 7.79 6.87 -4.21
C PHE A 161 9.01 7.78 -4.22
N ALA A 162 9.01 8.82 -5.07
CA ALA A 162 10.11 9.77 -5.16
C ALA A 162 10.30 10.54 -3.84
N LEU A 163 9.22 11.06 -3.27
CA LEU A 163 9.26 11.81 -1.99
C LEU A 163 9.70 10.91 -0.83
N LEU A 164 9.17 9.68 -0.73
CA LEU A 164 9.55 8.74 0.32
C LEU A 164 10.99 8.25 0.17
N ALA A 165 11.48 8.08 -1.06
CA ALA A 165 12.88 7.75 -1.32
C ALA A 165 13.82 8.89 -0.87
N ARG A 166 13.47 10.15 -1.16
CA ARG A 166 14.21 11.33 -0.66
C ARG A 166 14.20 11.42 0.87
N ALA A 167 13.10 11.00 1.50
CA ALA A 167 12.99 10.91 2.95
C ALA A 167 13.74 9.71 3.57
N GLY A 168 14.44 8.89 2.76
CA GLY A 168 15.28 7.79 3.24
C GLY A 168 14.58 6.42 3.30
N TYR A 169 13.31 6.32 2.90
CA TYR A 169 12.65 5.02 2.76
C TYR A 169 13.16 4.28 1.52
N ARG A 170 13.31 2.97 1.65
CA ARG A 170 13.90 2.12 0.61
C ARG A 170 12.87 1.20 -0.04
N HIS A 171 11.84 0.79 0.70
CA HIS A 171 10.86 -0.18 0.24
C HIS A 171 9.44 0.18 0.66
N GLY A 172 8.50 -0.04 -0.26
CA GLY A 172 7.07 0.00 -0.01
C GLY A 172 6.49 -1.40 0.15
N LEU A 173 5.49 -1.52 1.02
CA LEU A 173 4.56 -2.65 1.10
C LEU A 173 3.13 -2.11 0.88
N CYS A 174 2.27 -2.82 0.17
CA CYS A 174 0.83 -2.53 0.18
C CYS A 174 0.02 -3.82 0.05
N TYR A 175 -1.30 -3.74 0.30
CA TYR A 175 -2.22 -4.79 -0.11
C TYR A 175 -3.37 -4.21 -0.93
N VAL A 176 -3.98 -5.07 -1.75
CA VAL A 176 -5.18 -4.75 -2.52
C VAL A 176 -6.15 -5.91 -2.41
N LEU A 177 -7.42 -5.63 -2.17
CA LEU A 177 -8.49 -6.63 -2.27
C LEU A 177 -8.51 -7.22 -3.69
N ALA A 178 -8.58 -8.54 -3.81
CA ALA A 178 -8.48 -9.22 -5.10
C ALA A 178 -9.59 -8.83 -6.09
N HIS A 179 -10.76 -8.39 -5.59
CA HIS A 179 -11.84 -7.88 -6.44
C HIS A 179 -11.64 -6.43 -6.90
N ASN A 180 -10.69 -5.68 -6.33
CA ASN A 180 -10.51 -4.26 -6.61
C ASN A 180 -9.65 -4.07 -7.86
N ARG A 181 -10.27 -4.34 -9.01
CA ARG A 181 -9.62 -4.28 -10.34
C ARG A 181 -9.00 -2.91 -10.63
N SER A 182 -9.61 -1.83 -10.15
CA SER A 182 -9.11 -0.47 -10.33
C SER A 182 -7.76 -0.28 -9.64
N SER A 183 -7.68 -0.61 -8.34
CA SER A 183 -6.42 -0.51 -7.59
C SER A 183 -5.38 -1.48 -8.12
N LEU A 184 -5.76 -2.73 -8.45
CA LEU A 184 -4.85 -3.72 -9.04
C LEU A 184 -4.17 -3.22 -10.32
N ARG A 185 -4.93 -2.54 -11.20
CA ARG A 185 -4.39 -1.94 -12.42
C ARG A 185 -3.37 -0.84 -12.09
N VAL A 186 -3.70 0.04 -11.15
CA VAL A 186 -2.79 1.12 -10.74
C VAL A 186 -1.51 0.55 -10.14
N VAL A 187 -1.59 -0.33 -9.12
CA VAL A 187 -0.39 -0.87 -8.46
C VAL A 187 0.51 -1.61 -9.45
N THR A 188 -0.06 -2.41 -10.36
CA THR A 188 0.73 -3.10 -11.38
C THR A 188 1.38 -2.11 -12.35
N SER A 189 0.66 -1.07 -12.78
CA SER A 189 1.18 -0.08 -13.74
C SER A 189 2.33 0.77 -13.19
N VAL A 190 2.37 0.99 -11.87
CA VAL A 190 3.44 1.74 -11.20
C VAL A 190 4.53 0.83 -10.63
N GLY A 191 4.58 -0.42 -11.10
CA GLY A 191 5.69 -1.34 -10.86
C GLY A 191 5.75 -1.90 -9.43
N TRP A 192 4.60 -2.04 -8.76
CA TRP A 192 4.49 -2.95 -7.62
C TRP A 192 4.59 -4.40 -8.08
N ARG A 193 5.23 -5.25 -7.28
CA ARG A 193 5.38 -6.69 -7.58
C ARG A 193 4.58 -7.51 -6.59
N VAL A 194 3.95 -8.58 -7.07
CA VAL A 194 3.19 -9.48 -6.20
C VAL A 194 4.17 -10.19 -5.26
N LEU A 195 3.98 -9.97 -3.96
CA LEU A 195 4.74 -10.62 -2.90
C LEU A 195 4.05 -11.92 -2.48
N ALA A 196 2.74 -11.84 -2.22
CA ALA A 196 1.94 -12.97 -1.77
C ALA A 196 0.46 -12.74 -2.08
N ARG A 197 -0.32 -13.81 -2.06
CA ARG A 197 -1.78 -13.78 -2.04
C ARG A 197 -2.24 -14.39 -0.73
N ALA A 198 -3.24 -13.79 -0.11
CA ALA A 198 -3.83 -14.33 1.10
C ALA A 198 -5.35 -14.39 0.98
N ARG A 199 -5.94 -15.41 1.58
CA ARG A 199 -7.39 -15.51 1.78
C ARG A 199 -7.66 -15.63 3.26
N ALA A 200 -8.66 -14.92 3.78
CA ALA A 200 -9.08 -15.09 5.16
C ALA A 200 -10.58 -15.22 5.32
N ALA A 201 -10.97 -16.03 6.28
CA ALA A 201 -12.31 -16.02 6.87
C ALA A 201 -12.18 -15.94 8.38
N THR A 202 -13.11 -15.18 8.96
CA THR A 202 -13.35 -15.18 10.40
C THR A 202 -14.33 -16.29 10.72
N LEU A 203 -13.92 -17.22 11.59
CA LEU A 203 -14.72 -18.34 12.08
C LEU A 203 -14.83 -18.18 13.61
N GLY A 204 -15.91 -17.55 14.08
CA GLY A 204 -16.05 -17.14 15.48
C GLY A 204 -14.98 -16.13 15.87
N GLU A 205 -14.21 -16.41 16.93
CA GLU A 205 -13.13 -15.55 17.42
C GLU A 205 -11.78 -15.74 16.69
N ARG A 206 -11.73 -16.62 15.69
CA ARG A 206 -10.48 -16.98 15.01
C ARG A 206 -10.50 -16.55 13.55
N THR A 207 -9.44 -15.87 13.12
CA THR A 207 -9.19 -15.61 11.69
C THR A 207 -8.29 -16.70 11.12
N VAL A 208 -8.78 -17.44 10.13
CA VAL A 208 -7.98 -18.40 9.37
C VAL A 208 -7.43 -17.70 8.15
N VAL A 209 -6.10 -17.60 8.04
CA VAL A 209 -5.42 -17.02 6.88
C VAL A 209 -4.68 -18.11 6.10
N LEU A 210 -5.03 -18.25 4.82
CA LEU A 210 -4.35 -19.09 3.86
C LEU A 210 -3.43 -18.23 2.99
N TRP A 211 -2.13 -18.51 3.04
CA TRP A 211 -1.13 -17.83 2.24
C TRP A 211 -0.75 -18.67 1.01
N THR A 212 -0.66 -18.01 -0.14
CA THR A 212 -0.09 -18.56 -1.36
C THR A 212 0.98 -17.60 -1.84
N ALA A 213 2.24 -18.01 -1.71
CA ALA A 213 3.38 -17.29 -2.27
C ALA A 213 3.64 -17.78 -3.70
N PRO A 214 4.15 -16.93 -4.61
CA PRO A 214 4.79 -17.43 -5.83
C PRO A 214 5.99 -18.34 -5.46
N LYS A 215 6.36 -19.29 -6.34
CA LYS A 215 7.37 -20.35 -6.11
C LYS A 215 8.75 -19.86 -5.60
N GLN A 216 9.04 -18.56 -5.67
CA GLN A 216 10.18 -17.93 -5.03
C GLN A 216 9.71 -16.67 -4.30
N PRO A 217 9.42 -16.74 -2.99
CA PRO A 217 9.28 -15.50 -2.22
C PRO A 217 10.65 -14.80 -2.19
N PRO A 218 10.74 -13.47 -2.34
CA PRO A 218 11.94 -12.75 -1.97
C PRO A 218 12.26 -13.10 -0.51
N ARG A 219 13.55 -13.25 -0.19
CA ARG A 219 14.09 -13.72 1.11
C ARG A 219 13.62 -12.85 2.28
N LEU A 220 12.37 -12.98 2.68
CA LEU A 220 11.82 -12.56 3.96
C LEU A 220 12.20 -13.68 4.93
N ALA A 221 13.44 -13.63 5.41
CA ALA A 221 13.99 -14.63 6.30
C ALA A 221 13.06 -14.79 7.52
N ARG A 222 12.39 -15.95 7.58
CA ARG A 222 11.80 -16.57 8.78
C ARG A 222 10.95 -15.65 9.66
N TYR A 223 9.69 -15.44 9.27
CA TYR A 223 8.68 -15.01 10.24
C TYR A 223 8.10 -16.24 10.95
N ARG A 224 8.33 -16.32 12.26
CA ARG A 224 7.70 -17.31 13.15
C ARG A 224 6.21 -16.99 13.20
N ARG A 225 5.38 -17.97 12.85
CA ARG A 225 3.93 -17.93 13.04
C ARG A 225 3.66 -17.86 14.54
N VAL A 226 3.52 -16.66 15.10
CA VAL A 226 3.06 -16.52 16.48
C VAL A 226 1.55 -16.41 16.43
N GLY A 227 0.89 -17.54 16.72
CA GLY A 227 -0.53 -17.55 17.05
C GLY A 227 -0.75 -16.88 18.41
N GLY A 228 -1.90 -16.24 18.57
CA GLY A 228 -2.29 -15.56 19.80
C GLY A 228 -1.72 -14.15 19.89
N CYS A 229 -2.60 -13.19 20.18
CA CYS A 229 -2.33 -11.80 20.56
C CYS A 229 -0.84 -11.40 20.71
N TRP A 230 -0.33 -10.58 19.78
CA TRP A 230 1.01 -9.99 19.86
C TRP A 230 0.95 -8.67 20.66
N PRO A 231 1.99 -8.32 21.45
CA PRO A 231 1.87 -7.36 22.54
C PRO A 231 1.67 -5.92 22.07
N ARG A 232 1.01 -5.13 22.93
CA ARG A 232 0.86 -3.68 22.76
C ARG A 232 2.25 -3.01 22.63
N PRO A 233 2.38 -1.94 21.82
CA PRO A 233 3.64 -1.23 21.67
C PRO A 233 4.14 -0.79 23.06
N ARG A 234 5.38 -1.16 23.39
CA ARG A 234 6.07 -0.62 24.57
C ARG A 234 6.34 0.86 24.33
N SER A 235 6.19 1.66 25.37
CA SER A 235 6.40 3.11 25.40
C SER A 235 7.82 3.57 25.01
N GLU A 236 8.75 2.65 24.78
CA GLU A 236 10.19 2.89 24.65
C GLU A 236 10.71 2.87 23.20
N ASP A 237 9.89 2.55 22.19
CA ASP A 237 10.31 2.56 20.77
C ASP A 237 10.22 3.95 20.09
N ARG A 238 10.15 5.03 20.88
CA ARG A 238 10.01 6.42 20.36
C ARG A 238 11.28 6.99 19.68
N ASP A 239 12.44 6.38 19.87
CA ASP A 239 13.73 7.04 19.60
C ASP A 239 14.58 6.48 18.45
N ARG A 240 14.00 5.75 17.48
CA ARG A 240 14.77 5.33 16.29
C ARG A 240 14.04 5.65 14.98
N GLY A 241 14.33 6.84 14.46
CA GLY A 241 13.93 7.31 13.12
C GLY A 241 12.42 7.54 13.00
N SER A 242 11.89 8.45 13.83
CA SER A 242 10.46 8.68 13.93
C SER A 242 9.92 9.34 12.65
N GLY A 243 8.70 8.97 12.26
CA GLY A 243 7.96 9.67 11.21
C GLY A 243 7.85 11.19 11.47
N SER A 244 8.09 11.67 12.71
CA SER A 244 8.08 13.09 13.04
C SER A 244 9.26 13.88 12.49
N GLU A 245 10.47 13.30 12.34
CA GLU A 245 11.60 13.99 11.68
C GLU A 245 11.38 14.13 10.18
N VAL A 246 10.79 13.09 9.56
CA VAL A 246 10.38 13.13 8.15
C VAL A 246 9.23 14.12 7.95
N LEU A 247 8.22 14.10 8.82
CA LEU A 247 7.13 15.07 8.80
C LEU A 247 7.63 16.49 9.03
N ALA A 248 8.63 16.71 9.90
CA ALA A 248 9.26 18.01 10.10
C ALA A 248 10.01 18.48 8.85
N ARG A 249 10.74 17.58 8.18
CA ARG A 249 11.44 17.86 6.92
C ARG A 249 10.48 18.11 5.75
N LEU A 250 9.34 17.41 5.70
CA LEU A 250 8.29 17.63 4.69
C LEU A 250 7.40 18.85 5.02
N ALA A 251 7.25 19.23 6.30
CA ALA A 251 6.43 20.35 6.74
C ALA A 251 7.05 21.72 6.46
N SER A 252 8.38 21.85 6.48
CA SER A 252 9.05 23.14 6.20
C SER A 252 8.92 23.61 4.74
N VAL A 253 8.31 22.81 3.87
CA VAL A 253 8.38 22.96 2.40
C VAL A 253 7.06 23.42 1.78
N ARG A 254 5.99 23.47 2.58
CA ARG A 254 4.58 23.64 2.14
C ARG A 254 4.21 25.03 1.60
N SER A 255 5.06 26.05 1.75
CA SER A 255 4.72 27.44 1.40
C SER A 255 4.70 27.74 -0.12
N ALA A 256 5.38 26.93 -0.95
CA ALA A 256 5.56 27.22 -2.38
C ALA A 256 4.57 26.51 -3.32
N ALA A 257 3.78 25.54 -2.83
CA ALA A 257 2.87 24.73 -3.66
C ALA A 257 1.48 25.36 -3.85
N ARG A 258 1.21 26.51 -3.24
CA ARG A 258 -0.12 27.14 -3.13
C ARG A 258 -0.29 28.43 -3.96
N ALA A 259 0.67 28.78 -4.82
CA ALA A 259 0.57 29.83 -5.84
C ALA A 259 0.50 29.20 -7.24
#